data_AF-A0A7J4FDS9-F1
#
_entry.id   AF-A0A7J4FDS9-F1
#
_cell.length_a   1.000
_cell.length_b   1.000
_cell.length_c   1.000
_cell.angle_alpha   90.00
_cell.angle_beta   90.00
_cell.angle_gamma   90.00
#
_symmetry.space_group_name_H-M   'P 1'
#
loop_
_entity.id
_entity.type
_entity.pdbx_description
1 polymer ?
#
loop_
_entity_poly.entity_id
_entity_poly.type
_entity_poly.pdbx_seq_one_letter_code
_entity_poly.pdbx_strand_id
1 'polypeptide(L)'
;MLLQFAAGFLIGLSGALIPGPLLAFVVADTLRKNWGSGFLAAAGHCLIESLMMLAIFGLAVVWSPRLSGVAGTVGGGILVVIGVIMLRATLGRFDIGEGRGGHGSVAGGVIFTAFNPTWVIWWPTIGFTQLTYAISTASVTGGLVWCLGHFCADLGWYGFVSTSVSQGKRWIGTR
;
A
#
# COMPACT_ATOMS: atom_id res chain seq x y z
N MET A 1 -3.32 25.46 0.46
CA MET A 1 -2.95 24.50 -0.60
C MET A 1 -1.55 23.94 -0.39
N LEU A 2 -0.48 24.76 -0.46
CA LEU A 2 0.89 24.28 -0.23
C LEU A 2 1.06 23.53 1.11
N LEU A 3 0.47 24.06 2.19
CA LEU A 3 0.49 23.39 3.50
C LEU A 3 -0.18 22.01 3.48
N GLN A 4 -1.28 21.84 2.74
CA GLN A 4 -1.97 20.55 2.65
C GLN A 4 -1.16 19.53 1.85
N PHE A 5 -0.50 19.97 0.76
CA PHE A 5 0.43 19.14 0.02
C PHE A 5 1.61 18.71 0.90
N ALA A 6 2.24 19.66 1.60
CA ALA A 6 3.37 19.38 2.48
C ALA A 6 2.98 18.47 3.65
N ALA A 7 1.81 18.69 4.26
CA ALA A 7 1.27 17.83 5.30
C ALA A 7 1.01 16.41 4.77
N GLY A 8 0.34 16.28 3.62
CA GLY A 8 0.09 14.99 2.98
C GLY A 8 1.38 14.25 2.65
N PHE A 9 2.37 14.96 2.12
CA PHE A 9 3.68 14.39 1.83
C PHE A 9 4.41 13.92 3.08
N LEU A 10 4.53 14.76 4.12
CA LEU A 10 5.27 14.41 5.34
C LEU A 10 4.58 13.30 6.14
N ILE A 11 3.26 13.37 6.24
CA ILE A 11 2.46 12.38 6.95
C ILE A 11 2.45 11.05 6.18
N GLY A 12 2.27 11.10 4.86
CA GLY A 12 2.35 9.91 4.01
C GLY A 12 3.72 9.25 4.04
N LEU A 13 4.79 10.05 3.97
CA LEU A 13 6.16 9.56 4.09
C LEU A 13 6.39 8.83 5.42
N SER A 14 5.81 9.31 6.51
CA SER A 14 5.92 8.64 7.81
C SER A 14 5.32 7.22 7.79
N GLY A 15 4.25 7.00 7.01
CA GLY A 15 3.66 5.69 6.80
C GLY A 15 4.49 4.81 5.87
N ALA A 16 4.96 5.36 4.75
CA ALA A 16 5.77 4.66 3.75
C ALA A 16 7.11 4.16 4.31
N LEU A 17 7.70 4.90 5.25
CA LEU A 17 8.96 4.54 5.92
C LEU A 17 8.84 3.36 6.88
N ILE A 18 7.63 2.98 7.31
CA ILE A 18 7.45 1.84 8.21
C ILE A 18 7.78 0.55 7.44
N PRO A 19 8.76 -0.26 7.92
CA PRO A 19 9.11 -1.50 7.23
C PRO A 19 7.93 -2.48 7.25
N GLY A 20 7.64 -3.09 6.10
CA GLY A 20 6.51 -4.00 5.96
C GLY A 20 6.53 -4.82 4.68
N PRO A 21 5.47 -5.62 4.41
CA PRO A 21 5.40 -6.54 3.27
C PRO A 21 5.59 -5.85 1.92
N LEU A 22 5.05 -4.64 1.74
CA LEU A 22 5.21 -3.87 0.50
C LEU A 22 6.67 -3.48 0.24
N LEU A 23 7.39 -3.02 1.26
CA LEU A 23 8.81 -2.70 1.15
C LEU A 23 9.63 -3.95 0.79
N ALA A 24 9.38 -5.07 1.48
CA ALA A 24 10.03 -6.35 1.19
C ALA A 24 9.77 -6.81 -0.25
N PHE A 25 8.53 -6.67 -0.73
CA PHE A 25 8.18 -6.94 -2.11
C PHE A 25 8.93 -6.03 -3.08
N VAL A 26 8.97 -4.71 -2.85
CA VAL A 26 9.69 -3.76 -3.72
C VAL A 26 11.16 -4.13 -3.84
N VAL A 27 11.82 -4.49 -2.73
CA VAL A 27 13.21 -4.95 -2.76
C VAL A 27 13.36 -6.24 -3.58
N ALA A 28 12.55 -7.27 -3.29
CA ALA A 28 12.63 -8.56 -3.97
C ALA A 28 12.32 -8.46 -5.47
N ASP A 29 11.28 -7.69 -5.83
CA ASP A 29 10.88 -7.47 -7.22
C ASP A 29 11.93 -6.64 -7.97
N THR A 30 12.50 -5.61 -7.32
CA THR A 30 13.62 -4.84 -7.88
C THR A 30 14.82 -5.73 -8.14
N LEU A 31 15.17 -6.65 -7.22
CA LEU A 31 16.28 -7.60 -7.38
C LEU A 31 16.10 -8.53 -8.59
N ARG A 32 14.86 -8.94 -8.89
CA ARG A 32 14.55 -9.76 -10.06
C ARG A 32 14.42 -8.97 -11.37
N LYS A 33 13.95 -7.72 -11.28
CA LYS A 33 13.70 -6.83 -12.42
C LYS A 33 14.70 -5.66 -12.42
N ASN A 34 14.21 -4.43 -12.34
CA ASN A 34 15.00 -3.21 -12.42
C ASN A 34 14.46 -2.12 -11.47
N TRP A 35 15.10 -0.96 -11.50
CA TRP A 35 14.76 0.23 -10.71
C TRP A 35 13.29 0.68 -10.85
N GLY A 36 12.62 0.39 -11.96
CA GLY A 36 11.22 0.77 -12.20
C GLY A 36 10.21 0.03 -11.31
N SER A 37 10.63 -1.07 -10.67
CA SER A 37 9.74 -1.91 -9.84
C SER A 37 9.11 -1.13 -8.68
N GLY A 38 9.86 -0.22 -8.05
CA GLY A 38 9.35 0.60 -6.96
C GLY A 38 8.28 1.60 -7.40
N PHE A 39 8.48 2.30 -8.51
CA PHE A 39 7.46 3.20 -9.07
C PHE A 39 6.18 2.46 -9.48
N LEU A 40 6.32 1.29 -10.10
CA LEU A 40 5.17 0.48 -10.50
C LEU A 40 4.44 -0.12 -9.29
N ALA A 41 5.16 -0.57 -8.27
CA ALA A 41 4.55 -1.04 -7.02
C ALA A 41 3.84 0.10 -6.28
N ALA A 42 4.45 1.28 -6.21
CA ALA A 42 3.81 2.48 -5.65
C ALA A 42 2.57 2.89 -6.44
N ALA A 43 2.57 2.79 -7.78
CA ALA A 43 1.36 3.02 -8.57
C ALA A 43 0.24 2.03 -8.21
N GLY A 44 0.57 0.76 -7.98
CA GLY A 44 -0.38 -0.23 -7.46
C GLY A 44 -0.88 0.08 -6.05
N HIS A 45 0.00 0.59 -5.19
CA HIS A 45 -0.35 1.09 -3.86
C HIS A 45 -1.33 2.26 -3.93
N CYS A 46 -1.01 3.31 -4.68
CA CYS A 46 -1.89 4.47 -4.86
C CYS A 46 -3.24 4.08 -5.49
N LEU A 47 -3.26 3.06 -6.36
CA LEU A 47 -4.50 2.54 -6.95
C LEU A 47 -5.41 1.94 -5.88
N ILE A 48 -4.92 1.04 -5.03
CA ILE A 48 -5.76 0.44 -3.98
C ILE A 48 -6.21 1.47 -2.95
N GLU A 49 -5.36 2.45 -2.62
CA GLU A 49 -5.74 3.56 -1.74
C GLU A 49 -6.82 4.44 -2.35
N SER A 50 -6.71 4.77 -3.65
CA SER A 50 -7.74 5.52 -4.36
C SER A 50 -9.07 4.77 -4.38
N LEU A 51 -9.05 3.45 -4.60
CA LEU A 51 -10.25 2.61 -4.55
C LEU A 51 -10.84 2.56 -3.12
N MET A 52 -10.00 2.45 -2.10
CA MET A 52 -10.43 2.51 -0.70
C MET A 52 -11.06 3.86 -0.36
N MET A 53 -10.44 4.99 -0.76
CA MET A 53 -10.99 6.33 -0.55
C MET A 53 -12.35 6.48 -1.25
N LEU A 54 -12.43 6.10 -2.52
CA LEU A 54 -13.69 6.11 -3.28
C LEU A 54 -14.75 5.23 -2.61
N ALA A 55 -14.36 4.07 -2.09
CA ALA A 55 -15.25 3.21 -1.34
C ALA A 55 -15.71 3.92 -0.05
N ILE A 56 -14.84 4.51 0.75
CA ILE A 56 -15.22 5.19 2.00
C ILE A 56 -16.19 6.35 1.73
N PHE A 57 -15.87 7.24 0.78
CA PHE A 57 -16.73 8.39 0.47
C PHE A 57 -18.00 8.00 -0.30
N GLY A 58 -17.96 6.95 -1.12
CA GLY A 58 -19.10 6.44 -1.88
C GLY A 58 -20.04 5.57 -1.03
N LEU A 59 -19.51 4.71 -0.17
CA LEU A 59 -20.32 3.86 0.73
C LEU A 59 -21.02 4.69 1.81
N ALA A 60 -20.51 5.86 2.18
CA ALA A 60 -21.17 6.74 3.15
C ALA A 60 -22.62 7.06 2.76
N VAL A 61 -22.94 7.08 1.46
CA VAL A 61 -24.29 7.37 0.94
C VAL A 61 -25.23 6.15 1.02
N VAL A 62 -24.69 4.93 1.03
CA VAL A 62 -25.45 3.66 0.98
C VAL A 62 -25.23 2.76 2.21
N TRP A 63 -24.55 3.29 3.24
CA TRP A 63 -24.16 2.53 4.42
C TRP A 63 -25.39 2.06 5.19
N SER A 64 -25.46 0.76 5.48
CA SER A 64 -26.52 0.16 6.28
C SER A 64 -25.99 -0.96 7.17
N PRO A 65 -26.65 -1.27 8.30
CA PRO A 65 -26.24 -2.38 9.17
C PRO A 65 -26.09 -3.71 8.42
N ARG A 66 -26.94 -3.96 7.41
CA ARG A 66 -26.86 -5.15 6.55
C ARG A 66 -25.60 -5.18 5.70
N LEU A 67 -25.23 -4.05 5.07
CA LEU A 67 -24.02 -3.95 4.26
C LEU A 67 -22.76 -4.11 5.12
N SER A 68 -22.75 -3.50 6.31
CA SER A 68 -21.67 -3.67 7.29
C SER A 68 -21.53 -5.13 7.73
N GLY A 69 -22.65 -5.80 8.03
CA GLY A 69 -22.66 -7.23 8.37
C GLY A 69 -22.04 -8.10 7.27
N VAL A 70 -22.48 -7.91 6.02
CA VAL A 70 -21.95 -8.66 4.86
C VAL A 70 -20.45 -8.41 4.69
N ALA A 71 -20.03 -7.15 4.66
CA ALA A 71 -18.62 -6.77 4.50
C ALA A 71 -17.75 -7.36 5.62
N GLY A 72 -18.23 -7.32 6.87
CA GLY A 72 -17.56 -7.91 8.03
C GLY A 72 -17.38 -9.43 7.88
N THR A 73 -18.43 -10.16 7.49
CA THR A 73 -18.32 -11.62 7.25
C THR A 73 -17.39 -11.97 6.10
N VAL A 74 -17.44 -11.24 4.98
CA VAL A 74 -16.57 -11.49 3.83
C VAL A 74 -15.11 -11.19 4.19
N GLY A 75 -14.84 -10.02 4.79
CA GLY A 75 -13.50 -9.64 5.23
C GLY A 75 -12.93 -10.61 6.27
N GLY A 76 -13.74 -11.00 7.26
CA GLY A 76 -13.35 -12.00 8.26
C GLY A 76 -13.03 -13.37 7.64
N GLY A 77 -13.84 -13.84 6.68
CA GLY A 77 -13.58 -15.08 5.95
C GLY A 77 -12.25 -15.05 5.17
N ILE A 78 -11.97 -13.95 4.48
CA ILE A 78 -10.69 -13.73 3.79
C ILE A 78 -9.52 -13.77 4.77
N LEU A 79 -9.64 -13.11 5.93
CA LEU A 79 -8.61 -13.13 6.97
C LEU A 79 -8.35 -14.53 7.53
N VAL A 80 -9.39 -15.34 7.74
CA VAL A 80 -9.24 -16.74 8.16
C VAL A 80 -8.48 -17.55 7.10
N VAL A 81 -8.83 -17.40 5.82
CA VAL A 81 -8.12 -18.09 4.72
C VAL A 81 -6.64 -17.72 4.70
N ILE A 82 -6.31 -16.43 4.83
CA ILE A 82 -4.93 -15.96 4.87
C ILE A 82 -4.20 -16.50 6.09
N GLY A 83 -4.83 -16.48 7.27
CA GLY A 83 -4.27 -17.06 8.48
C GLY A 83 -3.94 -18.55 8.33
N VAL A 84 -4.83 -19.33 7.71
CA VAL A 84 -4.60 -20.76 7.41
C VAL A 84 -3.44 -20.94 6.43
N ILE A 85 -3.35 -20.12 5.38
CA ILE A 85 -2.23 -20.16 4.43
C ILE A 85 -0.91 -19.89 5.17
N MET A 86 -0.86 -18.89 6.05
CA MET A 86 0.34 -18.54 6.83
C MET A 86 0.75 -19.65 7.81
N LEU A 87 -0.21 -20.27 8.50
CA LEU A 87 0.05 -21.41 9.39
C LEU A 87 0.60 -22.61 8.63
N ARG A 88 0.02 -22.93 7.47
CA ARG A 88 0.52 -24.02 6.60
C ARG A 88 1.91 -23.72 6.05
N ALA A 89 2.20 -22.45 5.73
CA ALA A 89 3.52 -22.00 5.29
C ALA A 89 4.61 -22.11 6.36
N THR A 90 4.22 -22.05 7.64
CA THR A 90 5.17 -22.19 8.76
C THR A 90 5.38 -23.67 9.14
N LEU A 91 4.37 -24.52 8.97
CA LEU A 91 4.39 -25.92 9.40
C LEU A 91 4.88 -26.93 8.33
N GLY A 92 4.94 -26.53 7.06
CA GLY A 92 5.49 -27.34 5.97
C GLY A 92 6.68 -26.67 5.29
N ARG A 93 7.49 -27.44 4.54
CA ARG A 93 8.29 -26.86 3.46
C ARG A 93 7.29 -26.38 2.41
N PHE A 94 6.93 -25.10 2.44
CA PHE A 94 6.19 -24.50 1.35
C PHE A 94 7.13 -24.51 0.14
N ASP A 95 7.02 -25.56 -0.67
CA ASP A 95 7.50 -25.53 -2.03
C ASP A 95 6.56 -24.56 -2.76
N ILE A 96 6.93 -23.28 -2.73
CA ILE A 96 6.37 -22.29 -3.64
C ILE A 96 6.91 -22.71 -5.01
N GLY A 97 6.37 -23.81 -5.54
CA GLY A 97 6.85 -24.42 -6.78
C GLY A 97 6.95 -23.30 -7.79
N GLU A 98 8.13 -23.14 -8.39
CA GLU A 98 8.55 -21.97 -9.17
C GLU A 98 7.39 -21.42 -9.99
N GLY A 99 6.63 -20.52 -9.38
CA GLY A 99 5.43 -19.99 -9.95
C GLY A 99 5.91 -19.06 -11.04
N ARG A 100 5.97 -19.57 -12.27
CA ARG A 100 6.29 -18.84 -13.50
C ARG A 100 5.39 -17.62 -13.77
N GLY A 101 4.46 -17.30 -12.87
CA GLY A 101 3.73 -16.04 -12.83
C GLY A 101 4.34 -15.08 -11.80
N GLY A 102 5.48 -14.46 -12.12
CA GLY A 102 5.93 -13.31 -11.36
C GLY A 102 4.86 -12.22 -11.45
N HIS A 103 4.17 -11.92 -10.35
CA HIS A 103 3.16 -10.86 -10.35
C HIS A 103 3.78 -9.58 -10.92
N GLY A 104 3.04 -8.89 -11.80
CA GLY A 104 3.44 -7.58 -12.28
C GLY A 104 3.68 -6.64 -11.09
N SER A 105 4.66 -5.74 -11.19
CA SER A 105 5.06 -4.89 -10.05
C SER A 105 3.88 -4.09 -9.48
N VAL A 106 2.94 -3.67 -10.35
CA VAL A 106 1.66 -3.06 -9.97
C VAL A 106 0.77 -4.01 -9.16
N ALA A 107 0.56 -5.24 -9.64
CA ALA A 107 -0.26 -6.23 -8.95
C ALA A 107 0.34 -6.61 -7.60
N GLY A 108 1.66 -6.73 -7.50
CA GLY A 108 2.34 -6.90 -6.22
C GLY A 108 2.16 -5.69 -5.31
N GLY A 109 2.24 -4.47 -5.84
CA GLY A 109 1.89 -3.25 -5.12
C GLY A 109 0.51 -3.31 -4.46
N VAL A 110 -0.51 -3.69 -5.22
CA VAL A 110 -1.89 -3.87 -4.71
C VAL A 110 -1.95 -4.95 -3.62
N ILE A 111 -1.45 -6.16 -3.92
CA ILE A 111 -1.55 -7.33 -3.03
C ILE A 111 -0.81 -7.08 -1.72
N PHE A 112 0.45 -6.68 -1.79
CA PHE A 112 1.27 -6.48 -0.60
C PHE A 112 0.88 -5.23 0.20
N THR A 113 0.12 -4.30 -0.38
CA THR A 113 -0.55 -3.22 0.38
C THR A 113 -1.77 -3.74 1.12
N ALA A 114 -2.67 -4.46 0.43
CA ALA A 114 -3.91 -4.97 1.01
C ALA A 114 -3.67 -5.85 2.25
N PHE A 115 -2.56 -6.60 2.23
CA PHE A 115 -2.13 -7.48 3.32
C PHE A 115 -1.06 -6.87 4.23
N ASN A 116 -0.82 -5.56 4.14
CA ASN A 116 0.09 -4.86 5.05
C ASN A 116 -0.67 -4.46 6.34
N PRO A 117 -0.34 -5.04 7.51
CA PRO A 117 -1.00 -4.66 8.76
C PRO A 117 -0.86 -3.18 9.10
N THR A 118 0.29 -2.59 8.76
CA THR A 118 0.55 -1.16 8.95
C THR A 118 -0.43 -0.33 8.15
N TRP A 119 -0.69 -0.67 6.89
CA TRP A 119 -1.64 0.07 6.04
C TRP A 119 -3.06 0.00 6.59
N VAL A 120 -3.49 -1.19 7.00
CA VAL A 120 -4.82 -1.44 7.59
C VAL A 120 -5.03 -0.66 8.89
N ILE A 121 -3.97 -0.46 9.70
CA ILE A 121 -4.05 0.32 10.94
C ILE A 121 -3.91 1.83 10.68
N TRP A 122 -3.03 2.22 9.77
CA TRP A 122 -2.67 3.62 9.52
C TRP A 122 -3.83 4.41 8.91
N TRP A 123 -4.59 3.82 7.99
CA TRP A 123 -5.70 4.51 7.33
C TRP A 123 -6.85 4.89 8.26
N PRO A 124 -7.42 3.97 9.07
CA PRO A 124 -8.48 4.32 10.00
C PRO A 124 -8.05 5.33 11.08
N THR A 125 -6.76 5.40 11.39
CA THR A 125 -6.23 6.23 12.47
C THR A 125 -5.73 7.58 11.96
N ILE A 126 -4.61 7.58 11.24
CA ILE A 126 -3.93 8.80 10.78
C ILE A 126 -4.54 9.26 9.46
N GLY A 127 -4.64 8.36 8.48
CA GLY A 127 -5.04 8.71 7.11
C GLY A 127 -6.42 9.37 7.05
N PHE A 128 -7.44 8.75 7.64
CA PHE A 128 -8.81 9.26 7.65
C PHE A 128 -8.92 10.58 8.43
N THR A 129 -8.30 10.66 9.60
CA THR A 129 -8.31 11.88 10.43
C THR A 129 -7.67 13.06 9.70
N GLN A 130 -6.53 12.85 9.06
CA GLN A 130 -5.81 13.92 8.36
C GLN A 130 -6.50 14.32 7.04
N LEU A 131 -7.05 13.36 6.31
CA LEU A 131 -7.82 13.63 5.10
C LEU A 131 -9.09 14.43 5.41
N THR A 132 -9.84 14.04 6.44
CA THR A 132 -11.04 14.78 6.87
C THR A 132 -10.68 16.16 7.42
N TYR A 133 -9.57 16.29 8.16
CA TYR A 133 -9.05 17.58 8.58
C TYR A 133 -8.70 18.49 7.39
N ALA A 134 -8.00 17.97 6.38
CA ALA A 134 -7.67 18.71 5.15
C ALA A 134 -8.94 19.17 4.40
N ILE A 135 -9.96 18.31 4.32
CA ILE A 135 -11.26 18.65 3.72
C ILE A 135 -11.97 19.76 4.52
N SER A 136 -11.99 19.65 5.85
CA SER A 136 -12.67 20.63 6.72
C SER A 136 -12.02 22.01 6.70
N THR A 137 -10.69 22.07 6.55
CA THR A 137 -9.92 23.32 6.63
C THR A 137 -9.63 23.96 5.28
N ALA A 138 -9.64 23.18 4.20
CA ALA A 138 -9.25 23.64 2.87
C ALA A 138 -10.17 23.13 1.74
N SER A 139 -11.42 22.74 2.07
CA SER A 139 -12.42 22.15 1.17
C SER A 139 -12.00 20.81 0.55
N VAL A 140 -12.87 20.21 -0.26
CA VAL A 140 -12.58 18.97 -1.01
C VAL A 140 -11.29 19.11 -1.82
N THR A 141 -11.04 20.28 -2.42
CA THR A 141 -9.80 20.56 -3.14
C THR A 141 -8.57 20.43 -2.25
N GLY A 142 -8.65 20.85 -0.99
CA GLY A 142 -7.59 20.67 0.00
C GLY A 142 -7.31 19.21 0.32
N GLY A 143 -8.36 18.39 0.43
CA GLY A 143 -8.23 16.93 0.58
C GLY A 143 -7.56 16.28 -0.63
N LEU A 144 -7.93 16.67 -1.85
CA LEU A 144 -7.29 16.17 -3.08
C LEU A 144 -5.80 16.56 -3.14
N VAL A 145 -5.46 17.78 -2.75
CA VAL A 145 -4.07 18.26 -2.69
C VAL A 145 -3.27 17.52 -1.61
N TRP A 146 -3.89 17.18 -0.47
CA TRP A 146 -3.29 16.34 0.56
C TRP A 146 -3.03 14.92 0.03
N CYS A 147 -4.01 14.29 -0.65
CA CYS A 147 -3.82 12.97 -1.27
C CYS A 147 -2.71 12.98 -2.31
N LEU A 148 -2.61 14.05 -3.11
CA LEU A 148 -1.51 14.20 -4.06
C LEU A 148 -0.15 14.23 -3.36
N GLY A 149 -0.03 14.98 -2.26
CA GLY A 149 1.18 14.99 -1.44
C GLY A 149 1.53 13.60 -0.90
N HIS A 150 0.53 12.89 -0.37
CA HIS A 150 0.66 11.52 0.14
C HIS A 150 1.16 10.55 -0.96
N PHE A 151 0.51 10.51 -2.13
CA PHE A 151 0.95 9.66 -3.25
C PHE A 151 2.33 10.03 -3.78
N CYS A 152 2.70 11.32 -3.76
CA CYS A 152 4.06 11.73 -4.08
C CYS A 152 5.09 11.19 -3.08
N ALA A 153 4.73 11.07 -1.80
CA ALA A 153 5.60 10.46 -0.80
C ALA A 153 5.79 8.95 -1.06
N ASP A 154 4.72 8.22 -1.39
CA ASP A 154 4.81 6.79 -1.71
C ASP A 154 5.67 6.55 -2.96
N LEU A 155 5.40 7.28 -4.04
CA LEU A 155 6.18 7.22 -5.28
C LEU A 155 7.64 7.59 -5.02
N GLY A 156 7.88 8.66 -4.24
CA GLY A 156 9.21 9.12 -3.89
C GLY A 156 10.00 8.09 -3.09
N TRP A 157 9.40 7.53 -2.04
CA TRP A 157 10.05 6.57 -1.17
C TRP A 157 10.31 5.24 -1.87
N TYR A 158 9.30 4.61 -2.46
CA TYR A 158 9.49 3.30 -3.10
C TYR A 158 10.34 3.42 -4.37
N GLY A 159 10.26 4.54 -5.09
CA GLY A 159 11.17 4.85 -6.20
C GLY A 159 12.62 5.04 -5.73
N PHE A 160 12.84 5.74 -4.61
CA PHE A 160 14.17 5.86 -4.00
C PHE A 160 14.74 4.51 -3.58
N VAL A 161 13.93 3.67 -2.92
CA VAL A 161 14.35 2.32 -2.51
C VAL A 161 14.71 1.47 -3.72
N SER A 162 13.85 1.39 -4.74
CA SER A 162 14.11 0.54 -5.90
C SER A 162 15.28 1.02 -6.75
N THR A 163 15.48 2.33 -6.89
CA THR A 163 16.66 2.88 -7.57
C THR A 163 17.94 2.59 -6.79
N SER A 164 17.92 2.73 -5.46
CA SER A 164 19.06 2.40 -4.59
C SER A 164 19.42 0.92 -4.66
N VAL A 165 18.43 0.02 -4.54
CA VAL A 165 18.63 -1.43 -4.64
C VAL A 165 19.12 -1.83 -6.03
N SER A 166 18.55 -1.26 -7.09
CA SER A 166 18.95 -1.56 -8.47
C SER A 166 20.40 -1.15 -8.76
N GLN A 167 20.87 -0.04 -8.20
CA GLN A 167 22.27 0.38 -8.29
C GLN A 167 23.18 -0.49 -7.41
N GLY A 168 22.71 -0.85 -6.22
CA GLY A 168 23.38 -1.76 -5.29
C GLY A 168 23.66 -3.14 -5.86
N LYS A 169 22.85 -3.63 -6.82
CA LYS A 169 23.11 -4.89 -7.53
C LYS A 169 24.52 -4.98 -8.12
N ARG A 170 25.07 -3.85 -8.60
CA ARG A 170 26.42 -3.81 -9.17
C ARG A 170 27.51 -4.09 -8.15
N TRP A 171 27.24 -3.85 -6.88
CA TRP A 171 28.17 -4.04 -5.77
C TRP A 171 27.94 -5.34 -5.00
N ILE A 172 26.69 -5.83 -5.00
CA ILE A 172 26.29 -7.07 -4.30
C ILE A 172 26.42 -8.30 -5.23
N GLY A 173 26.42 -8.09 -6.56
CA GLY A 173 26.43 -9.13 -7.60
C GLY A 173 27.80 -9.60 -8.09
N THR A 174 28.88 -9.41 -7.34
CA THR A 174 30.19 -10.03 -7.60
C THR A 174 30.49 -11.11 -6.57
N ARG A 175 29.85 -12.28 -6.72
CA ARG A 175 30.39 -13.60 -6.34
C ARG A 175 29.92 -14.64 -7.34
#